data_AF-A0A2Z2CBS2-F1
#
_entry.id   AF-A0A2Z2CBS2-F1
#
_cell.length_a   1.000
_cell.length_b   1.000
_cell.length_c   1.000
_cell.angle_alpha   90.00
_cell.angle_beta   90.00
_cell.angle_gamma   90.00
#
_symmetry.space_group_name_H-M   'P 1'
#
loop_
_entity.id
_entity.type
_entity.pdbx_description
1 polymer ?
#
loop_
_entity_poly.entity_id
_entity_poly.type
_entity_poly.pdbx_seq_one_letter_code
_entity_poly.pdbx_strand_id
1 'polypeptide(L)'
;LFITFPILFIGWGSQSSKVQIHHNTWLHFPGHNLRWILTFTLLFVHVCEIAEGIVSNTRMGSYHLHLFMPALMGFIAATTSVVYYHNIETANFPKLLLALFIYWILAFFTKMIKLWKFAEAKMGVNELSFCITALLVVLYGLLMAVEINVIRVRKYVFFANPQRVKPPEDLQDLGVRFLQPFVNLLSKATYWWMNPLIIGAHKRPIELKKIGKLPIAMRALTNYMRLKDSYEEQRQKTEDPEKSPSIWKSMYRAFGGPILLSSTFRYMADLLGFAGPLCISGIVKNLHNSTDIDRTNKTANMPFGVDFMSSTELLKNTSVLAVLLFLALVLQRTFLQASYYVTIETGINLRGALLAMIYNKILRLSTSNMSMGEMTLGQINNLVAIETNQLMWFLFLCPNLWAMPVQIIMGVILLYYLLGNSALIGAGVILLLAPVQYLIATKLANTQKSTLDYSTDRLKKTTEILKGIKLLKLYAWENIFCDRVEETRGKELTSLKTFALYTSMSIFLNAAIPIAAVLATFVTHAYIEEVRLSPDKAFASLALFHILVTPLFLLSTVVRFAVKALVSVQKLSEFLQSDEIGDDSW
;
A
#
# COMPACT_ATOMS: atom_id res chain seq x y z
N LEU A 1 -3.90 -33.14 10.32
CA LEU A 1 -3.12 -32.15 11.09
C LEU A 1 -3.31 -32.23 12.61
N PHE A 2 -4.28 -32.98 13.16
CA PHE A 2 -4.55 -33.02 14.61
C PHE A 2 -3.34 -33.33 15.50
N ILE A 3 -2.33 -34.02 14.98
CA ILE A 3 -1.04 -34.27 15.64
C ILE A 3 -0.28 -32.99 16.07
N THR A 4 -0.60 -31.82 15.48
CA THR A 4 0.05 -30.55 15.82
C THR A 4 -0.58 -29.86 17.03
N PHE A 5 -1.79 -30.22 17.46
CA PHE A 5 -2.46 -29.55 18.58
C PHE A 5 -1.69 -29.64 19.91
N PRO A 6 -1.19 -30.81 20.34
CA PRO A 6 -0.38 -30.89 21.57
C PRO A 6 0.84 -29.96 21.53
N ILE A 7 1.52 -29.89 20.37
CA ILE A 7 2.69 -29.03 20.18
C ILE A 7 2.31 -27.55 20.33
N LEU A 8 1.18 -27.14 19.73
CA LEU A 8 0.69 -25.77 19.81
C LEU A 8 0.32 -25.38 21.24
N PHE A 9 -0.39 -26.24 21.97
CA PHE A 9 -0.80 -25.98 23.35
C PHE A 9 0.39 -25.94 24.31
N ILE A 10 1.39 -26.83 24.14
CA ILE A 10 2.63 -26.80 24.93
C ILE A 10 3.39 -25.50 24.68
N GLY A 11 3.51 -25.08 23.41
CA GLY A 11 4.15 -23.81 23.06
C GLY A 11 3.45 -22.61 23.69
N TRP A 12 2.11 -22.58 23.64
CA TRP A 12 1.32 -21.50 24.23
C TRP A 12 1.42 -21.45 25.76
N GLY A 13 1.33 -22.59 26.44
CA GLY A 13 1.51 -22.67 27.89
C GLY A 13 2.90 -22.23 28.34
N SER A 14 3.94 -22.55 27.57
CA SER A 14 5.30 -22.08 27.84
C SER A 14 5.43 -20.55 27.71
N GLN A 15 4.84 -19.95 26.67
CA GLN A 15 4.84 -18.49 26.50
C GLN A 15 4.05 -17.77 27.61
N SER A 16 2.97 -18.36 28.10
CA SER A 16 2.19 -17.80 29.21
C SER A 16 2.94 -17.80 30.54
N SER A 17 3.87 -18.74 30.77
CA SER A 17 4.68 -18.80 31.99
C SER A 17 5.94 -17.94 31.94
N LYS A 18 6.52 -17.73 30.75
CA LYS A 18 7.70 -16.88 30.51
C LYS A 18 7.38 -15.82 29.46
N VAL A 19 6.69 -14.75 29.87
CA VAL A 19 6.13 -13.71 28.97
C VAL A 19 7.17 -12.73 28.40
N GLN A 20 8.47 -12.91 28.69
CA GLN A 20 9.52 -12.13 28.00
C GLN A 20 9.76 -12.73 26.61
N ILE A 21 8.98 -12.26 25.64
CA ILE A 21 9.15 -12.59 24.22
C ILE A 21 10.52 -12.05 23.76
N HIS A 22 11.52 -12.94 23.68
CA HIS A 22 12.81 -12.62 23.08
C HIS A 22 12.64 -12.58 21.55
N HIS A 23 12.27 -11.42 21.03
CA HIS A 23 12.33 -11.07 19.60
C HIS A 23 13.72 -11.36 18.99
N ASN A 24 14.74 -11.47 19.83
CA ASN A 24 16.13 -11.77 19.50
C ASN A 24 16.34 -13.13 18.81
N THR A 25 15.36 -14.04 18.81
CA THR A 25 15.49 -15.37 18.18
C THR A 25 14.78 -15.50 16.82
N TRP A 26 14.10 -14.46 16.34
CA TRP A 26 13.32 -14.55 15.10
C TRP A 26 14.21 -14.75 13.89
N LEU A 27 13.92 -15.80 13.12
CA LEU A 27 14.67 -16.14 11.93
C LEU A 27 13.73 -16.78 10.91
N HIS A 28 13.48 -16.06 9.80
CA HIS A 28 12.64 -16.61 8.75
C HIS A 28 13.31 -17.77 8.01
N PHE A 29 12.53 -18.78 7.65
CA PHE A 29 13.00 -19.83 6.76
C PHE A 29 13.05 -19.33 5.30
N PRO A 30 13.95 -19.89 4.47
CA PRO A 30 14.01 -19.54 3.05
C PRO A 30 12.67 -19.83 2.36
N GLY A 31 12.19 -18.89 1.53
CA GLY A 31 10.87 -19.01 0.90
C GLY A 31 9.69 -18.56 1.76
N HIS A 32 9.92 -17.95 2.94
CA HIS A 32 8.88 -17.47 3.86
C HIS A 32 7.77 -16.66 3.18
N ASN A 33 8.12 -15.61 2.42
CA ASN A 33 7.11 -14.74 1.79
C ASN A 33 6.22 -15.50 0.79
N LEU A 34 6.83 -16.34 -0.05
CA LEU A 34 6.11 -17.16 -1.02
C LEU A 34 5.15 -18.13 -0.33
N ARG A 35 5.59 -18.73 0.77
CA ARG A 35 4.76 -19.62 1.60
C ARG A 35 3.50 -18.91 2.08
N TRP A 36 3.63 -17.73 2.67
CA TRP A 36 2.48 -16.97 3.18
C TRP A 36 1.51 -16.59 2.07
N ILE A 37 2.02 -16.13 0.91
CA ILE A 37 1.19 -15.81 -0.25
C ILE A 37 0.42 -17.06 -0.71
N LEU A 38 1.10 -18.20 -0.89
CA LEU A 38 0.46 -19.45 -1.29
C LEU A 38 -0.58 -19.92 -0.25
N THR A 39 -0.34 -19.75 1.05
CA THR A 39 -1.33 -20.10 2.07
C THR A 39 -2.55 -19.17 2.03
N PHE A 40 -2.39 -17.87 1.77
CA PHE A 40 -3.55 -16.98 1.61
C PHE A 40 -4.35 -17.31 0.36
N THR A 41 -3.69 -17.61 -0.76
CA THR A 41 -4.36 -18.10 -1.97
C THR A 41 -5.08 -19.43 -1.71
N LEU A 42 -4.45 -20.35 -0.97
CA LEU A 42 -5.08 -21.61 -0.58
C LEU A 42 -6.33 -21.40 0.28
N LEU A 43 -6.27 -20.50 1.28
CA LEU A 43 -7.42 -20.15 2.11
C LEU A 43 -8.55 -19.55 1.27
N PHE A 44 -8.23 -18.65 0.34
CA PHE A 44 -9.21 -18.07 -0.58
C PHE A 44 -9.91 -19.15 -1.41
N VAL A 45 -9.15 -20.09 -1.97
CA VAL A 45 -9.68 -21.17 -2.82
C VAL A 45 -10.53 -22.16 -2.01
N HIS A 46 -10.16 -22.44 -0.76
CA HIS A 46 -11.02 -23.21 0.15
C HIS A 46 -12.34 -22.50 0.44
N VAL A 47 -12.33 -21.17 0.60
CA VAL A 47 -13.59 -20.41 0.74
C VAL A 47 -14.44 -20.52 -0.53
N CYS A 48 -13.83 -20.54 -1.71
CA CYS A 48 -14.54 -20.81 -2.97
C CYS A 48 -15.10 -22.26 -3.03
N GLU A 49 -14.34 -23.28 -2.64
CA GLU A 49 -14.81 -24.69 -2.59
C GLU A 49 -15.96 -24.85 -1.57
N ILE A 50 -15.90 -24.16 -0.42
CA ILE A 50 -16.98 -24.12 0.58
C ILE A 50 -18.23 -23.43 -0.01
N ALA A 51 -18.05 -22.29 -0.66
CA ALA A 51 -19.15 -21.55 -1.28
C ALA A 51 -19.86 -22.40 -2.36
N GLU A 52 -19.09 -23.06 -3.23
CA GLU A 52 -19.62 -23.99 -4.23
C GLU A 52 -20.37 -25.16 -3.57
N GLY A 53 -19.76 -25.80 -2.58
CA GLY A 53 -20.35 -26.96 -1.89
C GLY A 53 -21.66 -26.64 -1.17
N ILE A 54 -21.77 -25.47 -0.53
CA ILE A 54 -23.01 -25.03 0.13
C ILE A 54 -24.12 -24.76 -0.88
N VAL A 55 -23.80 -24.10 -2.01
CA VAL A 55 -24.77 -23.79 -3.05
C VAL A 55 -25.29 -25.06 -3.73
N SER A 56 -24.39 -25.98 -4.10
CA SER A 56 -24.76 -27.28 -4.69
C SER A 56 -25.62 -28.10 -3.73
N ASN A 57 -25.26 -28.16 -2.44
CA ASN A 57 -26.07 -28.84 -1.41
C ASN A 57 -27.49 -28.24 -1.27
N THR A 58 -27.63 -26.92 -1.38
CA THR A 58 -28.93 -26.24 -1.25
C THR A 58 -29.87 -26.59 -2.41
N ARG A 59 -29.34 -26.86 -3.61
CA ARG A 59 -30.14 -27.23 -4.79
C ARG A 59 -30.65 -28.68 -4.74
N MET A 60 -29.86 -29.59 -4.16
CA MET A 60 -30.15 -31.02 -4.15
C MET A 60 -31.21 -31.46 -3.12
N GLY A 61 -31.67 -30.57 -2.25
CA GLY A 61 -32.76 -30.82 -1.29
C GLY A 61 -32.45 -31.79 -0.13
N SER A 62 -31.42 -32.63 -0.26
CA SER A 62 -30.89 -33.55 0.76
C SER A 62 -29.54 -33.06 1.32
N TYR A 63 -29.21 -33.47 2.56
CA TYR A 63 -27.95 -33.09 3.22
C TYR A 63 -26.74 -33.87 2.68
N HIS A 64 -26.12 -33.35 1.63
CA HIS A 64 -24.87 -33.84 1.05
C HIS A 64 -23.64 -33.18 1.72
N LEU A 65 -23.38 -33.55 2.98
CA LEU A 65 -22.26 -33.03 3.77
C LEU A 65 -20.87 -33.21 3.12
N HIS A 66 -20.73 -34.23 2.27
CA HIS A 66 -19.47 -34.56 1.59
C HIS A 66 -18.97 -33.47 0.63
N LEU A 67 -19.84 -32.55 0.19
CA LEU A 67 -19.49 -31.49 -0.75
C LEU A 67 -18.69 -30.35 -0.09
N PHE A 68 -19.02 -29.99 1.15
CA PHE A 68 -18.39 -28.85 1.84
C PHE A 68 -17.56 -29.23 3.07
N MET A 69 -17.82 -30.37 3.72
CA MET A 69 -17.06 -30.78 4.92
C MET A 69 -15.56 -30.97 4.65
N PRO A 70 -15.12 -31.61 3.55
CA PRO A 70 -13.70 -31.72 3.24
C PRO A 70 -13.03 -30.36 3.00
N ALA A 71 -13.74 -29.41 2.38
CA ALA A 71 -13.25 -28.05 2.15
C ALA A 71 -13.13 -27.26 3.46
N LEU A 72 -14.11 -27.37 4.36
CA LEU A 72 -14.09 -26.75 5.69
C LEU A 72 -12.96 -27.31 6.56
N MET A 73 -12.79 -28.63 6.58
CA MET A 73 -11.65 -29.26 7.25
C MET A 73 -10.32 -28.88 6.60
N GLY A 74 -10.28 -28.72 5.28
CA GLY A 74 -9.13 -28.21 4.53
C GLY A 74 -8.75 -26.77 4.92
N PHE A 75 -9.75 -25.89 5.09
CA PHE A 75 -9.56 -24.53 5.57
C PHE A 75 -8.99 -24.49 6.99
N ILE A 76 -9.56 -25.26 7.92
CA ILE A 76 -9.05 -25.38 9.30
C ILE A 76 -7.63 -25.98 9.31
N ALA A 77 -7.37 -26.96 8.45
CA ALA A 77 -6.03 -27.55 8.32
C ALA A 77 -5.02 -26.54 7.76
N ALA A 78 -5.40 -25.70 6.79
CA ALA A 78 -4.54 -24.64 6.26
C ALA A 78 -4.24 -23.56 7.30
N THR A 79 -5.24 -23.10 8.08
CA THR A 79 -5.03 -22.11 9.16
C THR A 79 -4.15 -22.67 10.28
N THR A 80 -4.42 -23.90 10.72
CA THR A 80 -3.57 -24.56 11.73
C THR A 80 -2.16 -24.83 11.22
N SER A 81 -1.98 -25.12 9.92
CA SER A 81 -0.65 -25.30 9.31
C SER A 81 0.20 -24.03 9.35
N VAL A 82 -0.39 -22.85 9.13
CA VAL A 82 0.35 -21.58 9.14
C VAL A 82 0.66 -21.13 10.57
N VAL A 83 -0.26 -21.35 11.52
CA VAL A 83 -0.01 -21.09 12.95
C VAL A 83 1.11 -21.99 13.48
N TYR A 84 1.07 -23.28 13.11
CA TYR A 84 2.11 -24.24 13.46
C TYR A 84 3.48 -23.84 12.87
N TYR A 85 3.51 -23.46 11.59
CA TYR A 85 4.72 -22.94 10.96
C TYR A 85 5.27 -21.71 11.67
N HIS A 86 4.41 -20.73 12.01
CA HIS A 86 4.83 -19.52 12.71
C HIS A 86 5.47 -19.82 14.06
N ASN A 87 4.87 -20.71 14.86
CA ASN A 87 5.43 -21.11 16.15
C ASN A 87 6.79 -21.80 15.99
N ILE A 88 6.96 -22.67 15.00
CA ILE A 88 8.27 -23.31 14.72
C ILE A 88 9.32 -22.29 14.27
N GLU A 89 8.93 -21.32 13.44
CA GLU A 89 9.82 -20.27 12.97
C GLU A 89 10.31 -19.39 14.12
N THR A 90 9.44 -19.06 15.08
CA THR A 90 9.85 -18.32 16.28
C THR A 90 10.76 -19.12 17.21
N ALA A 91 10.56 -20.45 17.30
CA ALA A 91 11.37 -21.36 18.11
C ALA A 91 12.67 -21.81 17.40
N ASN A 92 12.80 -21.61 16.08
CA ASN A 92 13.92 -22.06 15.24
C ASN A 92 14.23 -23.57 15.37
N PHE A 93 13.19 -24.41 15.37
CA PHE A 93 13.30 -25.88 15.45
C PHE A 93 12.86 -26.58 14.15
N PRO A 94 13.69 -26.58 13.09
CA PRO A 94 13.27 -27.02 11.76
C PRO A 94 12.90 -28.51 11.66
N LYS A 95 13.44 -29.38 12.52
CA LYS A 95 13.11 -30.83 12.50
C LYS A 95 11.60 -31.11 12.66
N LEU A 96 10.89 -30.24 13.38
CA LEU A 96 9.45 -30.38 13.62
C LEU A 96 8.59 -30.04 12.38
N LEU A 97 9.17 -29.39 11.35
CA LEU A 97 8.51 -29.14 10.07
C LEU A 97 8.32 -30.42 9.24
N LEU A 98 8.99 -31.52 9.57
CA LEU A 98 8.86 -32.78 8.83
C LEU A 98 7.42 -33.33 8.87
N ALA A 99 6.72 -33.15 9.98
CA ALA A 99 5.30 -33.50 10.08
C ALA A 99 4.43 -32.69 9.11
N LEU A 100 4.78 -31.41 8.89
CA LEU A 100 4.08 -30.52 7.97
C LEU A 100 4.37 -30.89 6.51
N PHE A 101 5.60 -31.28 6.20
CA PHE A 101 5.99 -31.80 4.88
C PHE A 101 5.21 -33.08 4.51
N ILE A 102 5.13 -34.05 5.42
CA ILE A 102 4.34 -35.28 5.22
C ILE A 102 2.87 -34.94 4.97
N TYR A 103 2.31 -33.97 5.70
CA TYR A 103 0.96 -33.50 5.48
C TYR A 103 0.75 -32.96 4.06
N TRP A 104 1.64 -32.11 3.55
CA TRP A 104 1.52 -31.57 2.20
C TRP A 104 1.60 -32.64 1.12
N ILE A 105 2.46 -33.66 1.30
CA ILE A 105 2.53 -34.82 0.40
C ILE A 105 1.20 -35.58 0.39
N LEU A 106 0.66 -35.91 1.57
CA LEU A 106 -0.60 -36.65 1.67
C LEU A 106 -1.78 -35.84 1.09
N ALA A 107 -1.84 -34.54 1.37
CA ALA A 107 -2.85 -33.63 0.83
C ALA A 107 -2.76 -33.52 -0.70
N PHE A 108 -1.55 -33.46 -1.25
CA PHE A 108 -1.31 -33.44 -2.70
C PHE A 108 -1.82 -34.72 -3.36
N PHE A 109 -1.43 -35.90 -2.85
CA PHE A 109 -1.86 -37.18 -3.43
C PHE A 109 -3.37 -37.40 -3.34
N THR A 110 -4.00 -37.05 -2.22
CA THR A 110 -5.46 -37.20 -2.07
C THR A 110 -6.24 -36.31 -3.05
N LYS A 111 -5.83 -35.04 -3.23
CA LYS A 111 -6.44 -34.14 -4.21
C LYS A 111 -6.10 -34.53 -5.65
N MET A 112 -4.93 -35.11 -5.92
CA MET A 112 -4.57 -35.71 -7.21
C MET A 112 -5.49 -36.88 -7.59
N ILE A 113 -5.81 -37.76 -6.64
CA ILE A 113 -6.77 -38.85 -6.86
C ILE A 113 -8.15 -38.28 -7.19
N LYS A 114 -8.61 -37.25 -6.45
CA LYS A 114 -9.88 -36.56 -6.74
C LYS A 114 -9.89 -35.97 -8.15
N LEU A 115 -8.79 -35.31 -8.56
CA LEU A 115 -8.65 -34.72 -9.90
C LEU A 115 -8.65 -35.80 -11.00
N TRP A 116 -7.93 -36.90 -10.79
CA TRP A 116 -7.91 -38.04 -11.72
C TRP A 116 -9.30 -38.65 -11.91
N LYS A 117 -10.06 -38.80 -10.82
CA LYS A 117 -11.43 -39.32 -10.86
C LYS A 117 -12.38 -38.39 -11.61
N PHE A 118 -12.21 -37.08 -11.51
CA PHE A 118 -12.97 -36.13 -12.33
C PHE A 118 -12.59 -36.20 -13.82
N ALA A 119 -11.31 -36.41 -14.13
CA ALA A 119 -10.86 -36.61 -15.51
C ALA A 119 -11.40 -37.91 -16.13
N GLU A 120 -11.41 -39.00 -15.36
CA GLU A 120 -12.00 -40.30 -15.76
C GLU A 120 -13.51 -40.17 -16.04
N ALA A 121 -14.21 -39.34 -15.26
CA ALA A 121 -15.63 -39.05 -15.44
C ALA A 121 -15.94 -38.07 -16.59
N LYS A 122 -14.93 -37.70 -17.40
CA LYS A 122 -15.05 -36.73 -18.51
C LYS A 122 -15.59 -35.36 -18.09
N MET A 123 -15.37 -34.93 -16.84
CA MET A 123 -15.67 -33.56 -16.43
C MET A 123 -14.68 -32.61 -17.11
N GLY A 124 -15.21 -31.67 -17.91
CA GLY A 124 -14.40 -30.69 -18.62
C GLY A 124 -14.09 -29.44 -17.78
N VAL A 125 -13.34 -28.52 -18.38
CA VAL A 125 -13.00 -27.19 -17.82
C VAL A 125 -14.23 -26.31 -17.55
N ASN A 126 -15.40 -26.69 -18.10
CA ASN A 126 -16.66 -25.98 -17.91
C ASN A 126 -17.23 -26.13 -16.49
N GLU A 127 -16.87 -27.20 -15.77
CA GLU A 127 -17.30 -27.44 -14.39
C GLU A 127 -16.36 -26.75 -13.40
N LEU A 128 -16.94 -25.94 -12.50
CA LEU A 128 -16.15 -25.14 -11.56
C LEU A 128 -15.36 -26.01 -10.57
N SER A 129 -15.98 -27.08 -10.05
CA SER A 129 -15.36 -28.06 -9.16
C SER A 129 -14.07 -28.64 -9.72
N PHE A 130 -14.00 -28.88 -11.04
CA PHE A 130 -12.79 -29.36 -11.70
C PHE A 130 -11.70 -28.29 -11.66
N CYS A 131 -12.02 -27.06 -12.06
CA CYS A 131 -11.09 -25.93 -12.04
C CYS A 131 -10.54 -25.63 -10.62
N ILE A 132 -11.41 -25.61 -9.61
CA ILE A 132 -11.02 -25.39 -8.21
C ILE A 132 -10.14 -26.53 -7.71
N THR A 133 -10.49 -27.79 -8.00
CA THR A 133 -9.69 -28.94 -7.59
C THR A 133 -8.32 -28.96 -8.27
N ALA A 134 -8.25 -28.63 -9.56
CA ALA A 134 -7.00 -28.51 -10.30
C ALA A 134 -6.10 -27.41 -9.70
N LEU A 135 -6.68 -26.25 -9.38
CA LEU A 135 -5.96 -25.15 -8.76
C LEU A 135 -5.46 -25.51 -7.35
N LEU A 136 -6.26 -26.22 -6.55
CA LEU A 136 -5.83 -26.76 -5.25
C LEU A 136 -4.64 -27.71 -5.38
N VAL A 137 -4.66 -28.63 -6.35
CA VAL A 137 -3.54 -29.54 -6.63
C VAL A 137 -2.26 -28.76 -6.92
N VAL A 138 -2.34 -27.72 -7.77
CA VAL A 138 -1.19 -26.85 -8.07
C VAL A 138 -0.69 -26.15 -6.81
N LEU A 139 -1.60 -25.58 -5.98
CA LEU A 139 -1.21 -24.91 -4.74
C LEU A 139 -0.55 -25.84 -3.72
N TYR A 140 -1.10 -27.04 -3.53
CA TYR A 140 -0.51 -28.06 -2.66
C TYR A 140 0.87 -28.50 -3.17
N GLY A 141 1.03 -28.68 -4.48
CA GLY A 141 2.31 -28.99 -5.12
C GLY A 141 3.35 -27.88 -4.97
N LEU A 142 2.95 -26.61 -5.13
CA LEU A 142 3.83 -25.46 -4.90
C LEU A 142 4.24 -25.34 -3.44
N LEU A 143 3.31 -25.53 -2.48
CA LEU A 143 3.64 -25.53 -1.05
C LEU A 143 4.59 -26.67 -0.67
N MET A 144 4.40 -27.86 -1.25
CA MET A 144 5.33 -28.98 -1.12
C MET A 144 6.71 -28.60 -1.68
N ALA A 145 6.79 -27.95 -2.84
CA ALA A 145 8.06 -27.49 -3.41
C ALA A 145 8.77 -26.45 -2.52
N VAL A 146 8.02 -25.56 -1.86
CA VAL A 146 8.60 -24.62 -0.88
C VAL A 146 9.19 -25.38 0.31
N GLU A 147 8.54 -26.41 0.84
CA GLU A 147 9.10 -27.23 1.92
C GLU A 147 10.37 -27.97 1.50
N ILE A 148 10.40 -28.51 0.27
CA ILE A 148 11.60 -29.13 -0.30
C ILE A 148 12.74 -28.12 -0.35
N ASN A 149 12.46 -26.87 -0.73
CA ASN A 149 13.46 -25.81 -0.72
C ASN A 149 13.99 -25.52 0.70
N VAL A 150 13.11 -25.50 1.72
CA VAL A 150 13.53 -25.33 3.12
C VAL A 150 14.43 -26.49 3.57
N ILE A 151 14.06 -27.73 3.24
CA ILE A 151 14.86 -28.93 3.55
C ILE A 151 16.23 -28.86 2.87
N ARG A 152 16.28 -28.45 1.59
CA ARG A 152 17.52 -28.32 0.80
C ARG A 152 18.45 -27.26 1.37
N VAL A 153 17.94 -26.07 1.70
CA VAL A 153 18.76 -24.94 2.13
C VAL A 153 19.21 -25.08 3.59
N ARG A 154 18.34 -25.58 4.48
CA ARG A 154 18.70 -25.74 5.91
C ARG A 154 19.38 -27.07 6.22
N LYS A 155 19.32 -28.04 5.29
CA LYS A 155 20.02 -29.32 5.38
C LYS A 155 19.78 -30.08 6.69
N TYR A 156 18.55 -30.07 7.22
CA TYR A 156 18.27 -30.57 8.57
C TYR A 156 17.72 -32.01 8.64
N VAL A 157 17.34 -32.62 7.51
CA VAL A 157 16.74 -33.96 7.46
C VAL A 157 17.73 -35.05 7.03
N PHE A 158 18.42 -34.86 5.89
CA PHE A 158 19.22 -35.92 5.24
C PHE A 158 20.73 -35.59 5.13
N PHE A 159 21.20 -34.51 5.76
CA PHE A 159 22.60 -34.11 5.70
C PHE A 159 23.23 -34.19 7.09
N ALA A 160 24.46 -34.70 7.16
CA ALA A 160 25.20 -34.90 8.41
C ALA A 160 25.47 -33.58 9.16
N ASN A 161 25.59 -32.45 8.43
CA ASN A 161 25.90 -31.14 9.01
C ASN A 161 24.76 -30.13 8.74
N PRO A 162 23.91 -29.82 9.75
CA PRO A 162 22.84 -28.83 9.59
C PRO A 162 23.42 -27.42 9.53
N GLN A 163 22.98 -26.61 8.57
CA GLN A 163 23.43 -25.23 8.42
C GLN A 163 22.69 -24.32 9.43
N ARG A 164 23.37 -23.98 10.54
CA ARG A 164 22.86 -23.06 11.55
C ARG A 164 23.09 -21.61 11.11
N VAL A 165 22.02 -20.93 10.69
CA VAL A 165 22.03 -19.50 10.39
C VAL A 165 21.68 -18.74 11.67
N LYS A 166 22.47 -17.71 12.01
CA LYS A 166 22.21 -16.83 13.15
C LYS A 166 21.10 -15.81 12.79
N PRO A 167 20.27 -15.36 13.76
CA PRO A 167 19.37 -14.23 13.57
C PRO A 167 20.14 -12.98 13.09
N PRO A 168 19.51 -12.12 12.27
CA PRO A 168 20.07 -10.82 11.88
C PRO A 168 20.63 -10.03 13.07
N GLU A 169 21.76 -9.34 12.89
CA GLU A 169 22.40 -8.54 13.95
C GLU A 169 21.46 -7.47 14.53
N ASP A 170 20.58 -6.92 13.69
CA ASP A 170 19.55 -5.95 14.10
C ASP A 170 18.61 -6.48 15.19
N LEU A 171 18.25 -7.77 15.14
CA LEU A 171 17.36 -8.39 16.13
C LEU A 171 18.10 -8.72 17.43
N GLN A 172 19.43 -8.80 17.38
CA GLN A 172 20.27 -9.04 18.56
C GLN A 172 20.49 -7.75 19.37
N ASP A 173 20.39 -6.57 18.74
CA ASP A 173 20.42 -5.28 19.43
C ASP A 173 19.06 -5.01 20.12
N LEU A 174 19.05 -5.16 21.45
CA LEU A 174 17.90 -4.85 22.33
C LEU A 174 17.37 -3.40 22.18
N GLY A 175 18.14 -2.52 21.55
CA GLY A 175 17.74 -1.16 21.22
C GLY A 175 16.75 -1.07 20.05
N VAL A 176 16.64 -2.07 19.18
CA VAL A 176 15.77 -2.02 17.99
C VAL A 176 14.34 -2.41 18.35
N ARG A 177 13.42 -1.43 18.30
CA ARG A 177 11.98 -1.65 18.58
C ARG A 177 11.10 -1.55 17.35
N PHE A 178 11.64 -0.99 16.27
CA PHE A 178 10.98 -0.97 14.97
C PHE A 178 11.23 -2.31 14.24
N LEU A 179 10.28 -3.23 14.38
CA LEU A 179 10.43 -4.64 13.98
C LEU A 179 9.86 -4.97 12.59
N GLN A 180 9.18 -4.02 11.93
CA GLN A 180 8.45 -4.21 10.67
C GLN A 180 9.24 -4.95 9.58
N PRO A 181 10.56 -4.75 9.37
CA PRO A 181 11.30 -5.52 8.34
C PRO A 181 11.43 -7.01 8.64
N PHE A 182 11.37 -7.40 9.91
CA PHE A 182 11.69 -8.75 10.41
C PHE A 182 10.49 -9.57 10.86
N VAL A 183 9.28 -9.02 10.75
CA VAL A 183 8.05 -9.76 11.09
C VAL A 183 7.51 -10.54 9.90
N ASN A 184 6.64 -11.51 10.21
CA ASN A 184 5.96 -12.31 9.20
C ASN A 184 5.08 -11.46 8.27
N LEU A 185 4.73 -12.00 7.10
CA LEU A 185 3.98 -11.25 6.09
C LEU A 185 2.63 -10.73 6.61
N LEU A 186 1.93 -11.51 7.45
CA LEU A 186 0.67 -11.09 8.04
C LEU A 186 0.83 -9.87 8.97
N SER A 187 1.82 -9.89 9.87
CA SER A 187 2.10 -8.76 10.76
C SER A 187 2.62 -7.55 10.00
N LYS A 188 3.34 -7.75 8.89
CA LYS A 188 3.72 -6.67 7.97
C LYS A 188 2.51 -5.99 7.36
N ALA A 189 1.50 -6.77 6.97
CA ALA A 189 0.29 -6.33 6.30
C ALA A 189 -0.72 -5.65 7.25
N THR A 190 -0.86 -6.15 8.47
CA THR A 190 -1.84 -5.64 9.46
C THR A 190 -1.22 -4.77 10.56
N TYR A 191 0.10 -4.59 10.55
CA TYR A 191 0.87 -3.87 11.57
C TYR A 191 0.69 -4.42 12.99
N TRP A 192 0.53 -5.73 13.14
CA TRP A 192 0.26 -6.36 14.44
C TRP A 192 1.34 -6.07 15.49
N TRP A 193 2.61 -5.97 15.07
CA TRP A 193 3.73 -5.63 15.96
C TRP A 193 3.61 -4.25 16.62
N MET A 194 2.76 -3.35 16.10
CA MET A 194 2.53 -2.03 16.71
C MET A 194 1.64 -2.09 17.95
N ASN A 195 0.83 -3.14 18.13
CA ASN A 195 -0.12 -3.24 19.24
C ASN A 195 0.52 -3.07 20.62
N PRO A 196 1.65 -3.74 20.96
CA PRO A 196 2.32 -3.53 22.24
C PRO A 196 2.81 -2.09 22.44
N LEU A 197 3.25 -1.43 21.36
CA LEU A 197 3.71 -0.03 21.41
C LEU A 197 2.54 0.92 21.68
N ILE A 198 1.43 0.77 20.96
CA ILE A 198 0.23 1.62 21.09
C ILE A 198 -0.40 1.46 22.47
N ILE A 199 -0.60 0.22 22.92
CA ILE A 199 -1.14 -0.07 24.27
C ILE A 199 -0.18 0.47 25.35
N GLY A 200 1.13 0.30 25.14
CA GLY A 200 2.14 0.83 26.04
C GLY A 200 2.24 2.36 26.06
N ALA A 201 1.86 3.04 24.97
CA ALA A 201 1.84 4.50 24.86
C ALA A 201 0.63 5.12 25.57
N HIS A 202 -0.49 4.40 25.62
CA HIS A 202 -1.66 4.84 26.41
C HIS A 202 -1.35 4.91 27.91
N LYS A 203 -0.53 3.98 28.42
CA LYS A 203 -0.17 3.92 29.85
C LYS A 203 0.92 4.92 30.25
N ARG A 204 1.87 5.22 29.35
CA ARG A 204 3.01 6.10 29.62
C ARG A 204 3.39 6.86 28.36
N PRO A 205 3.73 8.16 28.47
CA PRO A 205 4.17 8.95 27.32
C PRO A 205 5.39 8.30 26.64
N ILE A 206 5.51 8.52 25.33
CA ILE A 206 6.60 7.94 24.53
C ILE A 206 7.83 8.83 24.66
N GLU A 207 8.84 8.35 25.39
CA GLU A 207 10.17 8.93 25.37
C GLU A 207 10.98 8.43 24.17
N LEU A 208 11.96 9.22 23.70
CA LEU A 208 12.88 8.86 22.61
C LEU A 208 13.55 7.49 22.84
N LYS A 209 13.90 7.17 24.09
CA LYS A 209 14.46 5.86 24.47
C LYS A 209 13.51 4.68 24.18
N LYS A 210 12.20 4.93 24.21
CA LYS A 210 11.15 3.91 23.98
C LYS A 210 10.85 3.68 22.51
N ILE A 211 11.25 4.57 21.61
CA ILE A 211 11.15 4.41 20.15
C ILE A 211 12.23 3.45 19.64
N GLY A 212 13.41 3.46 20.28
CA GLY A 212 14.52 2.57 19.95
C GLY A 212 15.35 3.03 18.75
N LYS A 213 16.31 2.20 18.36
CA LYS A 213 17.16 2.39 17.18
C LYS A 213 16.44 1.86 15.93
N LEU A 214 16.83 2.42 14.78
CA LEU A 214 16.37 1.94 13.47
C LEU A 214 17.19 0.71 13.02
N PRO A 215 16.56 -0.23 12.27
CA PRO A 215 17.26 -1.33 11.60
C PRO A 215 18.34 -0.83 10.63
N ILE A 216 19.38 -1.63 10.40
CA ILE A 216 20.50 -1.29 9.50
C ILE A 216 20.00 -0.86 8.11
N ALA A 217 18.98 -1.54 7.56
CA ALA A 217 18.40 -1.21 6.26
C ALA A 217 17.85 0.23 6.16
N MET A 218 17.47 0.84 7.28
CA MET A 218 16.90 2.21 7.35
C MET A 218 17.89 3.24 7.92
N ARG A 219 19.13 2.83 8.23
CA ARG A 219 20.14 3.77 8.73
C ARG A 219 20.61 4.69 7.60
N ALA A 220 20.83 5.96 7.96
CA ALA A 220 21.28 6.98 7.00
C ALA A 220 22.61 6.58 6.32
N LEU A 221 23.56 5.98 7.05
CA LEU A 221 24.85 5.54 6.51
C LEU A 221 24.70 4.50 5.40
N THR A 222 23.88 3.46 5.61
CA THR A 222 23.65 2.39 4.65
C THR A 222 22.98 2.92 3.38
N ASN A 223 21.96 3.77 3.54
CA ASN A 223 21.26 4.39 2.42
C ASN A 223 22.14 5.40 1.68
N TYR A 224 23.00 6.13 2.40
CA TYR A 224 24.00 7.02 1.83
C TYR A 224 25.02 6.27 0.98
N MET A 225 25.62 5.18 1.50
CA MET A 225 26.55 4.34 0.74
C MET A 225 25.90 3.84 -0.56
N ARG A 226 24.67 3.30 -0.48
CA ARG A 226 23.93 2.82 -1.65
C ARG A 226 23.69 3.91 -2.71
N LEU A 227 23.35 5.12 -2.27
CA LEU A 227 23.16 6.25 -3.18
C LEU A 227 24.49 6.74 -3.76
N LYS A 228 25.53 6.84 -2.93
CA LYS A 228 26.88 7.25 -3.32
C LYS A 228 27.46 6.31 -4.36
N ASP A 229 27.43 5.00 -4.12
CA ASP A 229 27.92 3.98 -5.06
C ASP A 229 27.19 4.10 -6.41
N SER A 230 25.87 4.29 -6.39
CA SER A 230 25.08 4.48 -7.61
C SER A 230 25.41 5.76 -8.38
N TYR A 231 25.82 6.81 -7.67
CA TYR A 231 26.22 8.10 -8.24
C TYR A 231 27.65 8.03 -8.81
N GLU A 232 28.59 7.41 -8.08
CA GLU A 232 29.97 7.21 -8.52
C GLU A 232 30.07 6.26 -9.71
N GLU A 233 29.31 5.16 -9.72
CA GLU A 233 29.23 4.28 -10.90
C GLU A 233 28.71 5.02 -12.13
N GLN A 234 27.79 5.98 -11.95
CA GLN A 234 27.28 6.78 -13.06
C GLN A 234 28.34 7.78 -13.55
N ARG A 235 29.10 8.37 -12.63
CA ARG A 235 30.23 9.26 -12.96
C ARG A 235 31.31 8.51 -13.75
N GLN A 236 31.64 7.28 -13.36
CA GLN A 236 32.65 6.46 -14.04
C GLN A 236 32.21 5.96 -15.42
N LYS A 237 30.90 5.73 -15.64
CA LYS A 237 30.35 5.26 -16.92
C LYS A 237 30.14 6.36 -17.96
N THR A 238 30.26 7.62 -17.58
CA THR A 238 30.08 8.75 -18.49
C THR A 238 31.45 9.08 -19.07
N GLU A 239 31.67 8.75 -20.35
CA GLU A 239 32.96 8.96 -21.05
C GLU A 239 33.28 10.45 -21.26
N ASP A 240 32.26 11.33 -21.26
CA ASP A 240 32.42 12.79 -21.32
C ASP A 240 32.61 13.41 -19.91
N PRO A 241 33.77 14.00 -19.58
CA PRO A 241 33.97 14.72 -18.32
C PRO A 241 33.08 15.97 -18.15
N GLU A 242 32.50 16.51 -19.23
CA GLU A 242 31.58 17.66 -19.17
C GLU A 242 30.12 17.25 -18.90
N LYS A 243 29.74 15.99 -19.10
CA LYS A 243 28.34 15.56 -18.98
C LYS A 243 28.03 15.16 -17.55
N SER A 244 27.42 16.09 -16.83
CA SER A 244 27.20 15.92 -15.39
C SER A 244 26.27 14.73 -15.06
N PRO A 245 26.59 13.92 -14.02
CA PRO A 245 25.81 12.75 -13.67
C PRO A 245 24.43 13.16 -13.15
N SER A 246 23.37 12.61 -13.78
CA SER A 246 22.00 12.92 -13.41
C SER A 246 21.61 12.29 -12.07
N ILE A 247 21.36 13.10 -11.04
CA ILE A 247 20.87 12.67 -9.72
C ILE A 247 19.57 11.85 -9.82
N TRP A 248 18.69 12.20 -10.75
CA TRP A 248 17.44 11.45 -10.98
C TRP A 248 17.68 9.97 -11.27
N LYS A 249 18.72 9.65 -12.05
CA LYS A 249 19.04 8.27 -12.45
C LYS A 249 19.71 7.50 -11.32
N SER A 250 20.58 8.14 -10.54
CA SER A 250 21.17 7.50 -9.35
C SER A 250 20.10 7.19 -8.30
N MET A 251 19.19 8.13 -8.04
CA MET A 251 18.03 7.90 -7.17
C MET A 251 17.13 6.75 -7.66
N TYR A 252 16.81 6.72 -8.95
CA TYR A 252 16.02 5.64 -9.53
C TYR A 252 16.73 4.29 -9.43
N ARG A 253 18.05 4.25 -9.62
CA ARG A 253 18.82 3.01 -9.53
C ARG A 253 18.94 2.50 -8.09
N ALA A 254 19.10 3.41 -7.11
CA ALA A 254 19.21 3.06 -5.70
C ALA A 254 17.87 2.66 -5.07
N PHE A 255 16.78 3.37 -5.39
CA PHE A 255 15.48 3.26 -4.72
C PHE A 255 14.31 2.85 -5.63
N GLY A 256 14.54 2.62 -6.92
CA GLY A 256 13.48 2.28 -7.88
C GLY A 256 12.85 0.91 -7.66
N GLY A 257 13.61 -0.08 -7.16
CA GLY A 257 13.08 -1.42 -6.88
C GLY A 257 11.88 -1.41 -5.89
N PRO A 258 12.04 -0.83 -4.68
CA PRO A 258 10.92 -0.65 -3.74
C PRO A 258 9.76 0.16 -4.30
N ILE A 259 10.02 1.21 -5.08
CA ILE A 259 8.97 2.03 -5.70
C ILE A 259 8.15 1.19 -6.70
N LEU A 260 8.81 0.40 -7.55
CA LEU A 260 8.14 -0.52 -8.47
C LEU A 260 7.28 -1.55 -7.73
N LEU A 261 7.78 -2.09 -6.62
CA LEU A 261 7.00 -2.98 -5.75
C LEU A 261 5.77 -2.28 -5.16
N SER A 262 5.91 -1.02 -4.76
CA SER A 262 4.75 -0.23 -4.32
C SER A 262 3.74 -0.01 -5.44
N SER A 263 4.21 0.26 -6.67
CA SER A 263 3.35 0.42 -7.84
C SER A 263 2.50 -0.81 -8.10
N THR A 264 3.10 -2.00 -8.02
CA THR A 264 2.38 -3.25 -8.27
C THR A 264 1.30 -3.48 -7.22
N PHE A 265 1.58 -3.22 -5.94
CA PHE A 265 0.56 -3.26 -4.90
C PHE A 265 -0.54 -2.22 -5.12
N ARG A 266 -0.19 -1.02 -5.58
CA ARG A 266 -1.17 0.02 -5.89
C ARG A 266 -2.09 -0.41 -7.03
N TYR A 267 -1.55 -0.91 -8.14
CA TYR A 267 -2.34 -1.40 -9.27
C TYR A 267 -3.24 -2.57 -8.88
N MET A 268 -2.75 -3.52 -8.08
CA MET A 268 -3.58 -4.59 -7.55
C MET A 268 -4.73 -4.04 -6.69
N ALA A 269 -4.45 -3.08 -5.82
CA ALA A 269 -5.48 -2.44 -5.01
C ALA A 269 -6.52 -1.69 -5.87
N ASP A 270 -6.11 -1.02 -6.93
CA ASP A 270 -7.04 -0.30 -7.82
C ASP A 270 -7.93 -1.29 -8.59
N LEU A 271 -7.36 -2.41 -9.10
CA LEU A 271 -8.13 -3.49 -9.74
C LEU A 271 -9.15 -4.12 -8.79
N LEU A 272 -8.74 -4.44 -7.56
CA LEU A 272 -9.66 -4.98 -6.55
C LEU A 272 -10.72 -3.95 -6.11
N GLY A 273 -10.42 -2.66 -6.22
CA GLY A 273 -11.38 -1.59 -5.95
C GLY A 273 -12.58 -1.61 -6.90
N PHE A 274 -12.35 -1.95 -8.17
CA PHE A 274 -13.43 -2.09 -9.15
C PHE A 274 -14.28 -3.34 -8.96
N ALA A 275 -13.76 -4.37 -8.26
CA ALA A 275 -14.56 -5.53 -7.90
C ALA A 275 -15.73 -5.16 -6.98
N GLY A 276 -15.61 -4.09 -6.18
CA GLY A 276 -16.66 -3.61 -5.29
C GLY A 276 -17.97 -3.27 -6.01
N PRO A 277 -17.98 -2.26 -6.89
CA PRO A 277 -19.16 -1.91 -7.70
C PRO A 277 -19.72 -3.05 -8.54
N LEU A 278 -18.85 -3.90 -9.11
CA LEU A 278 -19.28 -5.06 -9.90
C LEU A 278 -20.02 -6.10 -9.05
N CYS A 279 -19.53 -6.37 -7.84
CA CYS A 279 -20.23 -7.25 -6.89
C CYS A 279 -21.56 -6.63 -6.45
N ILE A 280 -21.62 -5.32 -6.23
CA ILE A 280 -22.88 -4.62 -5.89
C ILE A 280 -23.90 -4.77 -7.01
N SER A 281 -23.49 -4.53 -8.27
CA SER A 281 -24.37 -4.74 -9.44
C SER A 281 -24.91 -6.16 -9.48
N GLY A 282 -24.04 -7.17 -9.35
CA GLY A 282 -24.47 -8.56 -9.35
C GLY A 282 -25.42 -8.89 -8.19
N ILE A 283 -25.13 -8.42 -6.97
CA ILE A 283 -25.97 -8.66 -5.77
C ILE A 283 -27.38 -8.11 -6.00
N VAL A 284 -27.49 -6.86 -6.46
CA VAL A 284 -28.79 -6.20 -6.66
C VAL A 284 -29.57 -6.85 -7.82
N LYS A 285 -28.89 -7.18 -8.92
CA LYS A 285 -29.50 -7.85 -10.08
C LYS A 285 -30.06 -9.22 -9.70
N ASN A 286 -29.31 -9.99 -8.93
CA ASN A 286 -29.71 -11.33 -8.53
C ASN A 286 -30.79 -11.31 -7.44
N LEU A 287 -30.79 -10.31 -6.56
CA LEU A 287 -31.86 -10.12 -5.58
C LEU A 287 -33.22 -9.85 -6.27
N HIS A 288 -33.20 -9.09 -7.36
CA HIS A 288 -34.40 -8.84 -8.16
C HIS A 288 -34.86 -10.07 -8.94
N ASN A 289 -33.94 -10.86 -9.49
CA ASN A 289 -34.27 -12.08 -10.23
C ASN A 289 -34.60 -13.29 -9.33
N SER A 290 -34.23 -13.27 -8.04
CA SER A 290 -34.52 -14.35 -7.09
C SER A 290 -36.02 -14.49 -6.81
N THR A 291 -36.85 -13.53 -7.21
CA THR A 291 -38.31 -13.67 -7.18
C THR A 291 -38.85 -14.48 -8.37
N ASP A 292 -38.04 -14.78 -9.40
CA ASP A 292 -38.54 -15.22 -10.71
C ASP A 292 -37.81 -16.43 -11.35
N ILE A 293 -36.95 -17.16 -10.64
CA ILE A 293 -36.27 -18.35 -11.20
C ILE A 293 -36.65 -19.63 -10.45
N ASP A 294 -37.75 -20.20 -10.94
CA ASP A 294 -37.86 -21.57 -11.47
C ASP A 294 -37.10 -22.69 -10.77
N ARG A 295 -37.86 -23.48 -10.00
CA ARG A 295 -37.55 -24.86 -9.58
C ARG A 295 -37.60 -25.86 -10.76
N THR A 296 -37.61 -25.41 -12.01
CA THR A 296 -37.89 -26.27 -13.16
C THR A 296 -36.64 -26.96 -13.68
N ASN A 297 -36.55 -28.25 -13.35
CA ASN A 297 -36.12 -29.33 -14.24
C ASN A 297 -34.75 -29.20 -14.95
N LYS A 298 -33.66 -29.32 -14.18
CA LYS A 298 -32.38 -29.82 -14.69
C LYS A 298 -31.94 -31.09 -13.94
N THR A 299 -32.82 -32.08 -13.83
CA THR A 299 -32.51 -33.41 -13.28
C THR A 299 -31.98 -34.40 -14.33
N ALA A 300 -31.70 -33.97 -15.56
CA ALA A 300 -31.47 -34.90 -16.66
C ALA A 300 -30.01 -35.30 -16.92
N ASN A 301 -28.98 -34.65 -16.36
CA ASN A 301 -27.57 -35.02 -16.61
C ASN A 301 -26.67 -34.74 -15.38
N MET A 302 -26.83 -35.51 -14.30
CA MET A 302 -25.89 -35.47 -13.16
C MET A 302 -24.86 -36.59 -13.26
N PRO A 303 -23.58 -36.34 -13.60
CA PRO A 303 -22.53 -37.30 -13.32
C PRO A 303 -22.43 -37.52 -11.80
N PHE A 304 -22.41 -38.78 -11.35
CA PHE A 304 -22.42 -39.19 -9.93
C PHE A 304 -23.63 -38.77 -9.08
N GLY A 305 -24.73 -38.29 -9.68
CA GLY A 305 -25.90 -37.85 -8.92
C GLY A 305 -25.66 -36.57 -8.10
N VAL A 306 -24.68 -35.75 -8.51
CA VAL A 306 -24.36 -34.44 -7.92
C VAL A 306 -24.52 -33.36 -9.00
N ASP A 307 -25.15 -32.24 -8.63
CA ASP A 307 -25.22 -31.06 -9.49
C ASP A 307 -23.88 -30.30 -9.44
N PHE A 308 -23.09 -30.47 -10.50
CA PHE A 308 -21.91 -29.65 -10.76
C PHE A 308 -22.33 -28.34 -11.43
N MET A 309 -21.67 -27.26 -11.04
CA MET A 309 -22.12 -25.90 -11.30
C MET A 309 -21.15 -25.16 -12.21
N SER A 310 -21.69 -24.46 -13.20
CA SER A 310 -20.92 -23.55 -14.04
C SER A 310 -20.45 -22.32 -13.24
N SER A 311 -19.24 -21.82 -13.56
CA SER A 311 -18.65 -20.61 -12.97
C SER A 311 -19.58 -19.38 -13.03
N THR A 312 -20.34 -19.25 -14.12
CA THR A 312 -21.29 -18.15 -14.32
C THR A 312 -22.51 -18.23 -13.41
N GLU A 313 -22.93 -19.43 -13.02
CA GLU A 313 -24.03 -19.60 -12.08
C GLU A 313 -23.57 -19.33 -10.64
N LEU A 314 -22.33 -19.65 -10.28
CA LEU A 314 -21.81 -19.37 -8.93
C LEU A 314 -21.78 -17.87 -8.64
N LEU A 315 -21.32 -17.08 -9.62
CA LEU A 315 -21.31 -15.62 -9.55
C LEU A 315 -22.72 -14.99 -9.57
N LYS A 316 -23.77 -15.76 -9.88
CA LYS A 316 -25.17 -15.33 -9.76
C LYS A 316 -25.72 -15.47 -8.33
N ASN A 317 -25.05 -16.18 -7.42
CA ASN A 317 -25.55 -16.31 -6.06
C ASN A 317 -25.20 -15.10 -5.20
N THR A 318 -26.22 -14.48 -4.62
CA THR A 318 -26.11 -13.27 -3.80
C THR A 318 -25.16 -13.45 -2.61
N SER A 319 -25.31 -14.55 -1.85
CA SER A 319 -24.49 -14.82 -0.66
C SER A 319 -23.01 -15.03 -1.01
N VAL A 320 -22.73 -15.72 -2.12
CA VAL A 320 -21.35 -15.98 -2.57
C VAL A 320 -20.70 -14.69 -3.03
N LEU A 321 -21.43 -13.86 -3.76
CA LEU A 321 -20.94 -12.57 -4.23
C LEU A 321 -20.70 -11.58 -3.07
N ALA A 322 -21.48 -11.66 -1.99
CA ALA A 322 -21.24 -10.89 -0.76
C ALA A 322 -19.97 -11.31 -0.02
N VAL A 323 -19.69 -12.63 0.08
CA VAL A 323 -18.43 -13.13 0.66
C VAL A 323 -17.23 -12.75 -0.23
N LEU A 324 -17.38 -12.85 -1.55
CA LEU A 324 -16.35 -12.43 -2.50
C LEU A 324 -16.07 -10.92 -2.39
N LEU A 325 -17.11 -10.10 -2.26
CA LEU A 325 -16.99 -8.67 -2.00
C LEU A 325 -16.20 -8.39 -0.71
N PHE A 326 -16.53 -9.08 0.39
CA PHE A 326 -15.81 -8.93 1.66
C PHE A 326 -14.32 -9.25 1.51
N LEU A 327 -13.98 -10.38 0.89
CA LEU A 327 -12.59 -10.80 0.67
C LEU A 327 -11.85 -9.84 -0.25
N ALA A 328 -12.49 -9.39 -1.33
CA ALA A 328 -11.93 -8.41 -2.26
C ALA A 328 -11.63 -7.09 -1.55
N LEU A 329 -12.55 -6.58 -0.72
CA LEU A 329 -12.35 -5.34 0.04
C LEU A 329 -11.23 -5.46 1.08
N VAL A 330 -11.14 -6.56 1.82
CA VAL A 330 -10.05 -6.79 2.77
C VAL A 330 -8.71 -6.76 2.03
N LEU A 331 -8.59 -7.50 0.93
CA LEU A 331 -7.35 -7.58 0.15
C LEU A 331 -7.00 -6.24 -0.52
N GLN A 332 -8.01 -5.52 -1.04
CA GLN A 332 -7.86 -4.17 -1.60
C GLN A 332 -7.24 -3.22 -0.58
N ARG A 333 -7.82 -3.14 0.63
CA ARG A 333 -7.37 -2.20 1.67
C ARG A 333 -6.00 -2.57 2.20
N THR A 334 -5.69 -3.86 2.32
CA THR A 334 -4.36 -4.34 2.72
C THR A 334 -3.29 -3.98 1.69
N PHE A 335 -3.51 -4.22 0.39
CA PHE A 335 -2.53 -3.85 -0.64
C PHE A 335 -2.35 -2.35 -0.76
N LEU A 336 -3.42 -1.57 -0.62
CA LEU A 336 -3.35 -0.12 -0.62
C LEU A 336 -2.47 0.40 0.52
N GLN A 337 -2.66 -0.13 1.73
CA GLN A 337 -1.87 0.27 2.89
C GLN A 337 -0.41 -0.19 2.78
N ALA A 338 -0.17 -1.40 2.27
CA ALA A 338 1.18 -1.89 2.01
C ALA A 338 1.92 -1.00 0.99
N SER A 339 1.24 -0.57 -0.08
CA SER A 339 1.79 0.40 -1.05
C SER A 339 2.16 1.72 -0.37
N TYR A 340 1.28 2.29 0.45
CA TYR A 340 1.59 3.53 1.15
C TYR A 340 2.78 3.38 2.09
N TYR A 341 2.88 2.27 2.82
CA TYR A 341 4.00 2.05 3.71
C TYR A 341 5.34 1.91 2.96
N VAL A 342 5.39 1.13 1.88
CA VAL A 342 6.63 0.95 1.09
C VAL A 342 7.10 2.29 0.54
N THR A 343 6.21 3.14 0.01
CA THR A 343 6.60 4.47 -0.48
C THR A 343 7.02 5.42 0.61
N ILE A 344 6.34 5.41 1.76
CA ILE A 344 6.71 6.24 2.91
C ILE A 344 8.09 5.86 3.43
N GLU A 345 8.35 4.55 3.58
CA GLU A 345 9.66 4.03 3.94
C GLU A 345 10.73 4.49 2.95
N THR A 346 10.49 4.29 1.65
CA THR A 346 11.48 4.61 0.61
C THR A 346 11.77 6.11 0.56
N GLY A 347 10.75 6.96 0.72
CA GLY A 347 10.90 8.41 0.77
C GLY A 347 11.70 8.89 1.99
N ILE A 348 11.48 8.29 3.16
CA ILE A 348 12.25 8.61 4.38
C ILE A 348 13.72 8.16 4.22
N ASN A 349 13.95 6.97 3.68
CA ASN A 349 15.29 6.44 3.42
C ASN A 349 16.06 7.32 2.42
N LEU A 350 15.41 7.77 1.34
CA LEU A 350 15.98 8.73 0.40
C LEU A 350 16.35 10.03 1.11
N ARG A 351 15.44 10.60 1.91
CA ARG A 351 15.71 11.84 2.65
C ARG A 351 16.93 11.68 3.56
N GLY A 352 17.04 10.57 4.27
CA GLY A 352 18.21 10.27 5.11
C GLY A 352 19.52 10.21 4.31
N ALA A 353 19.50 9.55 3.14
CA ALA A 353 20.65 9.47 2.24
C ALA A 353 21.05 10.84 1.67
N LEU A 354 20.07 11.63 1.22
CA LEU A 354 20.30 12.97 0.69
C LEU A 354 20.88 13.91 1.73
N LEU A 355 20.37 13.88 2.97
CA LEU A 355 20.91 14.70 4.05
C LEU A 355 22.37 14.36 4.33
N ALA A 356 22.71 13.08 4.38
CA ALA A 356 24.10 12.63 4.56
C ALA A 356 24.99 13.04 3.37
N MET A 357 24.48 12.95 2.13
CA MET A 357 25.22 13.33 0.93
C MET A 357 25.46 14.84 0.84
N ILE A 358 24.43 15.66 1.14
CA ILE A 358 24.55 17.12 1.22
C ILE A 358 25.55 17.47 2.33
N TYR A 359 25.45 16.86 3.51
CA TYR A 359 26.38 17.12 4.60
C TYR A 359 27.83 16.76 4.26
N ASN A 360 28.05 15.61 3.60
CA ASN A 360 29.38 15.22 3.13
C ASN A 360 29.94 16.20 2.10
N LYS A 361 29.10 16.74 1.21
CA LYS A 361 29.51 17.79 0.25
C LYS A 361 29.83 19.10 0.96
N ILE A 362 29.06 19.50 1.98
CA ILE A 362 29.35 20.70 2.81
C ILE A 362 30.76 20.63 3.40
N LEU A 363 31.21 19.46 3.85
CA LEU A 363 32.55 19.28 4.41
C LEU A 363 33.70 19.44 3.40
N ARG A 364 33.41 19.41 2.09
CA ARG A 364 34.41 19.48 1.01
C ARG A 364 34.27 20.72 0.13
N LEU A 365 33.26 21.55 0.38
CA LEU A 365 32.97 22.73 -0.41
C LEU A 365 34.09 23.78 -0.28
N SER A 366 34.53 24.34 -1.40
CA SER A 366 35.55 25.40 -1.39
C SER A 366 35.04 26.65 -0.67
N THR A 367 35.89 27.23 0.18
CA THR A 367 35.59 28.49 0.88
C THR A 367 35.40 29.65 -0.10
N SER A 368 35.96 29.55 -1.32
CA SER A 368 35.74 30.50 -2.42
C SER A 368 34.26 30.60 -2.83
N ASN A 369 33.56 29.47 -2.97
CA ASN A 369 32.13 29.44 -3.32
C ASN A 369 31.24 30.06 -2.23
N MET A 370 31.68 29.96 -0.97
CA MET A 370 31.01 30.62 0.17
C MET A 370 31.37 32.10 0.31
N SER A 371 32.59 32.51 -0.05
CA SER A 371 33.06 33.90 0.07
C SER A 371 32.67 34.78 -1.11
N MET A 372 32.57 34.23 -2.34
CA MET A 372 32.08 34.93 -3.53
C MET A 372 30.55 35.14 -3.53
N GLY A 373 29.83 34.50 -2.60
CA GLY A 373 28.38 34.69 -2.44
C GLY A 373 27.51 33.86 -3.41
N GLU A 374 28.09 32.97 -4.20
CA GLU A 374 27.33 32.06 -5.08
C GLU A 374 26.48 31.06 -4.27
N MET A 375 26.99 30.61 -3.12
CA MET A 375 26.29 29.69 -2.21
C MET A 375 26.22 30.27 -0.79
N THR A 376 25.05 30.79 -0.40
CA THR A 376 24.81 31.31 0.95
C THR A 376 24.41 30.21 1.93
N LEU A 377 24.76 30.37 3.22
CA LEU A 377 24.29 29.47 4.29
C LEU A 377 22.76 29.32 4.32
N GLY A 378 22.04 30.39 3.95
CA GLY A 378 20.58 30.37 3.82
C GLY A 378 20.08 29.44 2.71
N GLN A 379 20.74 29.44 1.54
CA GLN A 379 20.42 28.52 0.45
C GLN A 379 20.70 27.06 0.84
N ILE A 380 21.80 26.79 1.55
CA ILE A 380 22.12 25.44 2.05
C ILE A 380 21.06 24.95 3.05
N ASN A 381 20.66 25.82 3.99
CA ASN A 381 19.61 25.48 4.95
C ASN A 381 18.26 25.24 4.25
N ASN A 382 17.97 26.02 3.19
CA ASN A 382 16.79 25.80 2.36
C ASN A 382 16.84 24.47 1.59
N LEU A 383 18.01 24.11 1.04
CA LEU A 383 18.23 22.83 0.37
C LEU A 383 17.94 21.65 1.31
N VAL A 384 18.48 21.72 2.53
CA VAL A 384 18.29 20.70 3.58
C VAL A 384 16.84 20.63 4.05
N ALA A 385 16.20 21.75 4.37
CA ALA A 385 14.90 21.77 5.01
C ALA A 385 13.72 21.63 4.03
N ILE A 386 13.79 22.33 2.88
CA ILE A 386 12.69 22.42 1.94
C ILE A 386 12.87 21.43 0.78
N GLU A 387 14.00 21.47 0.09
CA GLU A 387 14.18 20.71 -1.16
C GLU A 387 14.20 19.19 -0.89
N THR A 388 14.91 18.72 0.14
CA THR A 388 14.88 17.28 0.52
C THR A 388 13.48 16.82 0.95
N ASN A 389 12.71 17.69 1.61
CA ASN A 389 11.36 17.37 2.07
C ASN A 389 10.39 17.30 0.88
N GLN A 390 10.51 18.21 -0.09
CA GLN A 390 9.72 18.16 -1.32
C GLN A 390 9.97 16.85 -2.09
N LEU A 391 11.22 16.41 -2.16
CA LEU A 391 11.58 15.16 -2.84
C LEU A 391 11.08 13.91 -2.08
N MET A 392 11.10 13.95 -0.74
CA MET A 392 10.47 12.93 0.10
C MET A 392 8.97 12.82 -0.19
N TRP A 393 8.26 13.95 -0.19
CA TRP A 393 6.81 13.99 -0.51
C TRP A 393 6.50 13.54 -1.94
N PHE A 394 7.36 13.86 -2.89
CA PHE A 394 7.23 13.33 -4.25
C PHE A 394 7.32 11.80 -4.28
N LEU A 395 8.27 11.19 -3.57
CA LEU A 395 8.35 9.73 -3.48
C LEU A 395 7.11 9.10 -2.82
N PHE A 396 6.50 9.75 -1.83
CA PHE A 396 5.25 9.28 -1.22
C PHE A 396 4.10 9.23 -2.23
N LEU A 397 4.08 10.18 -3.16
CA LEU A 397 3.04 10.32 -4.18
C LEU A 397 3.39 9.65 -5.52
N CYS A 398 4.60 9.12 -5.66
CA CYS A 398 5.14 8.62 -6.93
C CYS A 398 4.24 7.54 -7.56
N PRO A 399 3.74 6.52 -6.83
CA PRO A 399 2.78 5.56 -7.39
C PRO A 399 1.49 6.14 -7.90
N ASN A 400 1.01 7.23 -7.29
CA ASN A 400 -0.22 7.87 -7.71
C ASN A 400 -0.07 8.51 -9.10
N LEU A 401 1.14 8.90 -9.51
CA LEU A 401 1.38 9.56 -10.80
C LEU A 401 0.98 8.67 -11.99
N TRP A 402 1.25 7.36 -11.92
CA TRP A 402 0.87 6.41 -12.97
C TRP A 402 -0.38 5.59 -12.63
N ALA A 403 -0.65 5.32 -11.35
CA ALA A 403 -1.80 4.51 -10.97
C ALA A 403 -3.14 5.26 -11.11
N MET A 404 -3.18 6.55 -10.76
CA MET A 404 -4.41 7.34 -10.85
C MET A 404 -4.93 7.49 -12.29
N PRO A 405 -4.09 7.75 -13.32
CA PRO A 405 -4.56 7.73 -14.71
C PRO A 405 -5.17 6.39 -15.12
N VAL A 406 -4.52 5.27 -14.76
CA VAL A 406 -5.04 3.92 -15.05
C VAL A 406 -6.38 3.70 -14.33
N GLN A 407 -6.49 4.12 -13.07
CA GLN A 407 -7.72 4.04 -12.29
C GLN A 407 -8.85 4.87 -12.93
N ILE A 408 -8.56 6.09 -13.42
CA ILE A 408 -9.56 6.94 -14.08
C ILE A 408 -10.02 6.30 -15.40
N ILE A 409 -9.09 5.84 -16.24
CA ILE A 409 -9.41 5.22 -17.54
C ILE A 409 -10.26 3.96 -17.33
N MET A 410 -9.85 3.07 -16.44
CA MET A 410 -10.59 1.84 -16.13
C MET A 410 -11.97 2.14 -15.54
N GLY A 411 -12.08 3.14 -14.66
CA GLY A 411 -13.36 3.53 -14.08
C GLY A 411 -14.34 4.09 -15.10
N VAL A 412 -13.87 4.91 -16.06
CA VAL A 412 -14.70 5.43 -17.16
C VAL A 412 -15.15 4.31 -18.09
N ILE A 413 -14.25 3.36 -18.43
CA ILE A 413 -14.61 2.18 -19.22
C ILE A 413 -15.71 1.37 -18.52
N LEU A 414 -15.57 1.13 -17.21
CA LEU A 414 -16.55 0.35 -16.45
C LEU A 414 -17.89 1.07 -16.31
N LEU A 415 -17.88 2.40 -16.14
CA LEU A 415 -19.08 3.23 -16.15
C LEU A 415 -19.80 3.16 -17.50
N TYR A 416 -19.06 3.22 -18.61
CA TYR A 416 -19.62 3.07 -19.96
C TYR A 416 -20.27 1.70 -20.17
N TYR A 417 -19.68 0.61 -19.66
CA TYR A 417 -20.31 -0.71 -19.72
C TYR A 417 -21.62 -0.81 -18.93
N LEU A 418 -21.78 -0.04 -17.85
CA LEU A 418 -22.98 -0.10 -17.01
C LEU A 418 -24.11 0.81 -17.52
N LEU A 419 -23.76 2.04 -17.92
CA LEU A 419 -24.71 3.13 -18.23
C LEU A 419 -24.65 3.62 -19.69
N GLY A 420 -23.91 2.93 -20.56
CA GLY A 420 -23.84 3.27 -21.97
C GLY A 420 -23.34 4.70 -22.24
N ASN A 421 -23.97 5.37 -23.20
CA ASN A 421 -23.58 6.71 -23.65
C ASN A 421 -23.80 7.78 -22.57
N SER A 422 -24.73 7.56 -21.66
CA SER A 422 -25.03 8.50 -20.57
C SER A 422 -23.84 8.67 -19.61
N ALA A 423 -23.05 7.62 -19.41
CA ALA A 423 -21.84 7.65 -18.59
C ALA A 423 -20.77 8.63 -19.12
N LEU A 424 -20.68 8.80 -20.45
CA LEU A 424 -19.71 9.71 -21.07
C LEU A 424 -20.05 11.17 -20.77
N ILE A 425 -21.34 11.49 -20.60
CA ILE A 425 -21.77 12.83 -20.20
C ILE A 425 -21.34 13.13 -18.77
N GLY A 426 -21.51 12.17 -17.85
CA GLY A 426 -21.01 12.27 -16.48
C GLY A 426 -19.49 12.45 -16.40
N ALA A 427 -18.75 11.64 -17.16
CA ALA A 427 -17.30 11.79 -17.29
C ALA A 427 -16.91 13.15 -17.92
N GLY A 428 -17.69 13.63 -18.88
CA GLY A 428 -17.54 14.95 -19.50
C GLY A 428 -17.73 16.09 -18.50
N VAL A 429 -18.75 16.03 -17.64
CA VAL A 429 -18.98 17.01 -16.56
C VAL A 429 -17.76 17.07 -15.63
N ILE A 430 -17.23 15.92 -15.24
CA ILE A 430 -16.02 15.85 -14.41
C ILE A 430 -14.83 16.49 -15.13
N LEU A 431 -14.63 16.16 -16.41
CA LEU A 431 -13.52 16.67 -17.22
C LEU A 431 -13.61 18.18 -17.44
N LEU A 432 -14.82 18.72 -17.59
CA LEU A 432 -15.07 20.16 -17.70
C LEU A 432 -14.87 20.90 -16.37
N LEU A 433 -15.20 20.27 -15.24
CA LEU A 433 -15.06 20.88 -13.91
C LEU A 433 -13.65 20.73 -13.32
N ALA A 434 -12.83 19.79 -13.80
CA ALA A 434 -11.45 19.61 -13.36
C ALA A 434 -10.56 20.86 -13.60
N PRO A 435 -10.60 21.53 -14.77
CA PRO A 435 -9.92 22.82 -14.98
C PRO A 435 -10.33 23.90 -13.98
N VAL A 436 -11.62 23.99 -13.65
CA VAL A 436 -12.13 24.97 -12.68
C VAL A 436 -11.50 24.72 -11.30
N GLN A 437 -11.47 23.47 -10.87
CA GLN A 437 -10.81 23.07 -9.62
C GLN A 437 -9.30 23.38 -9.64
N TYR A 438 -8.62 23.14 -10.77
CA TYR A 438 -7.20 23.47 -10.93
C TYR A 438 -6.92 24.98 -10.86
N LEU A 439 -7.75 25.81 -11.50
CA LEU A 439 -7.62 27.27 -11.45
C LEU A 439 -7.79 27.79 -10.02
N ILE A 440 -8.77 27.29 -9.29
CA ILE A 440 -8.98 27.65 -7.88
C ILE A 440 -7.82 27.19 -7.01
N ALA A 441 -7.32 25.96 -7.22
CA ALA A 441 -6.13 25.47 -6.51
C ALA A 441 -4.89 26.34 -6.77
N THR A 442 -4.74 26.85 -7.99
CA THR A 442 -3.64 27.75 -8.37
C THR A 442 -3.79 29.12 -7.70
N LYS A 443 -4.99 29.70 -7.69
CA LYS A 443 -5.27 30.95 -6.96
C LYS A 443 -5.07 30.78 -5.46
N LEU A 444 -5.53 29.67 -4.88
CA LEU A 444 -5.30 29.30 -3.49
C LEU A 444 -3.80 29.25 -3.16
N ALA A 445 -2.98 28.63 -4.01
CA ALA A 445 -1.54 28.57 -3.82
C ALA A 445 -0.87 29.96 -3.89
N ASN A 446 -1.32 30.82 -4.80
CA ASN A 446 -0.81 32.19 -4.93
C ASN A 446 -1.19 33.05 -3.71
N THR A 447 -2.42 32.96 -3.23
CA THR A 447 -2.86 33.66 -2.02
C THR A 447 -2.14 33.14 -0.79
N GLN A 448 -1.94 31.82 -0.68
CA GLN A 448 -1.15 31.22 0.40
C GLN A 448 0.29 31.76 0.43
N LYS A 449 0.92 31.93 -0.74
CA LYS A 449 2.25 32.54 -0.85
C LYS A 449 2.24 33.98 -0.31
N SER A 450 1.33 34.82 -0.80
CA SER A 450 1.19 36.21 -0.33
C SER A 450 0.91 36.30 1.17
N THR A 451 0.04 35.42 1.71
CA THR A 451 -0.22 35.34 3.15
C THR A 451 1.05 35.01 3.94
N LEU A 452 1.86 34.06 3.45
CA LEU A 452 3.13 33.70 4.08
C LEU A 452 4.13 34.87 4.07
N ASP A 453 4.18 35.65 3.00
CA ASP A 453 5.04 36.83 2.88
C ASP A 453 4.66 37.89 3.92
N TYR A 454 3.35 38.21 4.05
CA TYR A 454 2.87 39.14 5.08
C TYR A 454 3.09 38.62 6.51
N SER A 455 2.88 37.32 6.75
CA SER A 455 3.15 36.69 8.05
C SER A 455 4.64 36.76 8.40
N THR A 456 5.53 36.61 7.41
CA THR A 456 6.99 36.70 7.62
C THR A 456 7.39 38.13 8.00
N ASP A 457 6.87 39.14 7.31
CA ASP A 457 7.12 40.55 7.65
C ASP A 457 6.61 40.89 9.07
N ARG A 458 5.40 40.42 9.41
CA ARG A 458 4.85 40.57 10.77
C ARG A 458 5.76 39.92 11.81
N LEU A 459 6.16 38.66 11.60
CA LEU A 459 7.04 37.93 12.52
C LEU A 459 8.39 38.65 12.70
N LYS A 460 8.95 39.21 11.63
CA LYS A 460 10.18 40.01 11.70
C LYS A 460 9.99 41.24 12.59
N LYS A 461 8.96 42.06 12.34
CA LYS A 461 8.65 43.25 13.15
C LYS A 461 8.39 42.91 14.62
N THR A 462 7.60 41.86 14.89
CA THR A 462 7.34 41.41 16.26
C THR A 462 8.63 40.95 16.95
N THR A 463 9.52 40.25 16.24
CA THR A 463 10.80 39.80 16.79
C THR A 463 11.73 40.97 17.11
N GLU A 464 11.78 42.00 16.26
CA GLU A 464 12.56 43.23 16.52
C GLU A 464 12.05 43.98 17.76
N ILE A 465 10.73 44.10 17.92
CA ILE A 465 10.10 44.70 19.11
C ILE A 465 10.44 43.92 20.38
N LEU A 466 10.33 42.58 20.35
CA LEU A 466 10.63 41.73 21.50
C LEU A 466 12.11 41.79 21.91
N LYS A 467 13.03 41.87 20.94
CA LYS A 467 14.46 42.09 21.20
C LYS A 467 14.73 43.46 21.85
N GLY A 468 13.99 44.48 21.45
CA GLY A 468 14.13 45.86 21.94
C GLY A 468 13.22 46.25 23.12
N ILE A 469 12.58 45.29 23.80
CA ILE A 469 11.43 45.57 24.68
C ILE A 469 11.74 46.53 25.84
N LYS A 470 12.94 46.44 26.42
CA LYS A 470 13.36 47.31 27.53
C LYS A 470 13.47 48.77 27.07
N LEU A 471 14.06 49.00 25.90
CA LEU A 471 14.21 50.33 25.32
C LEU A 471 12.83 50.94 25.02
N LEU A 472 11.97 50.18 24.36
CA LEU A 472 10.63 50.61 23.97
C LEU A 472 9.80 51.05 25.18
N LYS A 473 9.82 50.27 26.27
CA LYS A 473 9.11 50.60 27.51
C LYS A 473 9.68 51.82 28.23
N LEU A 474 11.01 52.02 28.21
CA LEU A 474 11.63 53.20 28.84
C LEU A 474 11.22 54.52 28.15
N TYR A 475 10.95 54.47 26.84
CA TYR A 475 10.49 55.62 26.06
C TYR A 475 8.96 55.69 25.90
N ALA A 476 8.20 54.78 26.51
CA ALA A 476 6.74 54.65 26.33
C ALA A 476 6.31 54.53 24.84
N TRP A 477 7.14 53.89 24.01
CA TRP A 477 6.92 53.73 22.57
C TRP A 477 6.15 52.46 22.20
N GLU A 478 5.73 51.65 23.18
CA GLU A 478 5.06 50.37 22.93
C GLU A 478 3.83 50.48 22.04
N ASN A 479 2.97 51.48 22.25
CA ASN A 479 1.73 51.62 21.49
C ASN A 479 2.02 51.97 20.02
N ILE A 480 2.97 52.88 19.78
CA ILE A 480 3.38 53.29 18.43
C ILE A 480 3.91 52.09 17.63
N PHE A 481 4.71 51.23 18.27
CA PHE A 481 5.22 50.02 17.62
C PHE A 481 4.17 48.91 17.51
N CYS A 482 3.21 48.85 18.43
CA CYS A 482 2.06 47.96 18.35
C CYS A 482 1.22 48.28 17.12
N ASP A 483 0.91 49.56 16.89
CA ASP A 483 0.12 50.02 15.73
C ASP A 483 0.79 49.62 14.40
N ARG A 484 2.12 49.70 14.30
CA ARG A 484 2.85 49.22 13.10
C ARG A 484 2.70 47.71 12.87
N VAL A 485 2.69 46.91 13.94
CA VAL A 485 2.44 45.47 13.84
C VAL A 485 0.99 45.20 13.44
N GLU A 486 0.04 45.96 14.00
CA GLU A 486 -1.39 45.84 13.67
C GLU A 486 -1.69 46.22 12.21
N GLU A 487 -1.04 47.26 11.66
CA GLU A 487 -1.17 47.60 10.24
C GLU A 487 -0.72 46.43 9.35
N THR A 488 0.40 45.78 9.72
CA THR A 488 0.92 44.60 9.01
C THR A 488 -0.03 43.41 9.17
N ARG A 489 -0.63 43.24 10.36
CA ARG A 489 -1.64 42.24 10.65
C ARG A 489 -2.92 42.45 9.85
N GLY A 490 -3.34 43.69 9.60
CA GLY A 490 -4.48 44.01 8.75
C GLY A 490 -4.30 43.53 7.29
N LYS A 491 -3.09 43.70 6.75
CA LYS A 491 -2.71 43.19 5.41
C LYS A 491 -2.73 41.65 5.40
N GLU A 492 -2.16 41.02 6.43
CA GLU A 492 -2.19 39.56 6.60
C GLU A 492 -3.63 39.02 6.70
N LEU A 493 -4.49 39.65 7.50
CA LEU A 493 -5.89 39.27 7.68
C LEU A 493 -6.70 39.38 6.40
N THR A 494 -6.47 40.41 5.59
CA THR A 494 -7.13 40.58 4.28
C THR A 494 -6.73 39.47 3.32
N SER A 495 -5.45 39.11 3.30
CA SER A 495 -4.94 37.96 2.53
C SER A 495 -5.51 36.63 3.05
N LEU A 496 -5.57 36.43 4.37
CA LEU A 496 -6.17 35.26 5.02
C LEU A 496 -7.67 35.11 4.71
N LYS A 497 -8.42 36.20 4.69
CA LYS A 497 -9.85 36.19 4.29
C LYS A 497 -10.00 35.67 2.87
N THR A 498 -9.15 36.15 1.96
CA THR A 498 -9.13 35.71 0.56
C THR A 498 -8.72 34.23 0.45
N PHE A 499 -7.74 33.79 1.24
CA PHE A 499 -7.32 32.39 1.32
C PHE A 499 -8.44 31.48 1.83
N ALA A 500 -9.17 31.90 2.87
CA ALA A 500 -10.31 31.18 3.40
C ALA A 500 -11.42 31.03 2.35
N LEU A 501 -11.73 32.10 1.61
CA LEU A 501 -12.72 32.04 0.51
C LEU A 501 -12.34 31.03 -0.58
N TYR A 502 -11.08 31.04 -1.04
CA TYR A 502 -10.63 30.04 -2.02
C TYR A 502 -10.63 28.62 -1.47
N THR A 503 -10.31 28.45 -0.18
CA THR A 503 -10.35 27.15 0.49
C THR A 503 -11.78 26.62 0.58
N SER A 504 -12.74 27.46 1.00
CA SER A 504 -14.16 27.12 1.03
C SER A 504 -14.68 26.77 -0.36
N MET A 505 -14.32 27.54 -1.39
CA MET A 505 -14.70 27.24 -2.78
C MET A 505 -14.13 25.90 -3.26
N SER A 506 -12.88 25.58 -2.91
CA SER A 506 -12.27 24.29 -3.24
C SER A 506 -12.94 23.12 -2.52
N ILE A 507 -13.34 23.28 -1.24
CA ILE A 507 -14.06 22.24 -0.50
C ILE A 507 -15.45 22.04 -1.11
N PHE A 508 -16.14 23.13 -1.44
CA PHE A 508 -17.45 23.11 -2.08
C PHE A 508 -17.40 22.37 -3.42
N LEU A 509 -16.45 22.70 -4.31
CA LEU A 509 -16.31 22.02 -5.59
C LEU A 509 -15.99 20.54 -5.43
N ASN A 510 -15.10 20.18 -4.50
CA ASN A 510 -14.79 18.77 -4.24
C ASN A 510 -16.03 17.96 -3.82
N ALA A 511 -16.97 18.58 -3.09
CA ALA A 511 -18.23 17.94 -2.70
C ALA A 511 -19.32 18.02 -3.78
N ALA A 512 -19.38 19.11 -4.55
CA ALA A 512 -20.44 19.36 -5.53
C ALA A 512 -20.20 18.68 -6.89
N ILE A 513 -18.95 18.59 -7.36
CA ILE A 513 -18.60 17.96 -8.65
C ILE A 513 -19.16 16.53 -8.76
N PRO A 514 -18.98 15.64 -7.76
CA PRO A 514 -19.51 14.27 -7.84
C PRO A 514 -21.04 14.23 -7.91
N ILE A 515 -21.70 15.09 -7.13
CA ILE A 515 -23.17 15.17 -7.07
C ILE A 515 -23.71 15.65 -8.42
N ALA A 516 -23.11 16.70 -8.99
CA ALA A 516 -23.48 17.22 -10.30
C ALA A 516 -23.24 16.19 -11.41
N ALA A 517 -22.13 15.45 -11.36
CA ALA A 517 -21.83 14.39 -12.33
C ALA A 517 -22.85 13.25 -12.26
N VAL A 518 -23.18 12.76 -11.07
CA VAL A 518 -24.20 11.70 -10.86
C VAL A 518 -25.57 12.18 -11.37
N LEU A 519 -25.98 13.40 -10.98
CA LEU A 519 -27.25 13.99 -11.41
C LEU A 519 -27.32 14.09 -12.93
N ALA A 520 -26.30 14.66 -13.58
CA ALA A 520 -26.24 14.79 -15.03
C ALA A 520 -26.32 13.42 -15.72
N THR A 521 -25.62 12.42 -15.19
CA THR A 521 -25.61 11.06 -15.74
C THR A 521 -26.98 10.40 -15.66
N PHE A 522 -27.66 10.47 -14.51
CA PHE A 522 -28.97 9.83 -14.34
C PHE A 522 -30.08 10.57 -15.09
N VAL A 523 -30.05 11.90 -15.13
CA VAL A 523 -31.00 12.69 -15.92
C VAL A 523 -30.84 12.37 -17.40
N THR A 524 -29.62 12.37 -17.92
CA THR A 524 -29.38 12.06 -19.34
C THR A 524 -29.74 10.63 -19.69
N HIS A 525 -29.46 9.65 -18.82
CA HIS A 525 -29.93 8.28 -19.00
C HIS A 525 -31.46 8.18 -19.05
N ALA A 526 -32.18 8.98 -18.25
CA ALA A 526 -33.65 8.97 -18.28
C ALA A 526 -34.24 9.55 -19.57
N TYR A 527 -33.52 10.46 -20.26
CA TYR A 527 -33.98 11.10 -21.50
C TYR A 527 -33.46 10.43 -22.79
N ILE A 528 -32.24 9.89 -22.77
CA ILE A 528 -31.56 9.36 -23.96
C ILE A 528 -31.84 7.86 -24.13
N GLU A 529 -31.86 7.10 -23.04
CA GLU A 529 -31.98 5.64 -23.12
C GLU A 529 -33.44 5.22 -22.95
N GLU A 530 -33.94 4.46 -23.92
CA GLU A 530 -35.30 3.90 -23.90
C GLU A 530 -35.52 2.89 -22.75
N VAL A 531 -34.42 2.39 -22.16
CA VAL A 531 -34.45 1.41 -21.07
C VAL A 531 -34.43 2.13 -19.72
N ARG A 532 -35.41 1.80 -18.85
CA ARG A 532 -35.45 2.32 -17.48
C ARG A 532 -34.19 1.92 -16.72
N LEU A 533 -33.62 2.87 -15.97
CA LEU A 533 -32.44 2.66 -15.14
C LEU A 533 -32.72 1.58 -14.09
N SER A 534 -32.08 0.42 -14.24
CA SER A 534 -32.20 -0.69 -13.31
C SER A 534 -31.45 -0.37 -12.00
N PRO A 535 -31.99 -0.75 -10.81
CA PRO A 535 -31.36 -0.45 -9.53
C PRO A 535 -29.91 -0.93 -9.41
N ASP A 536 -29.59 -2.07 -10.00
CA ASP A 536 -28.23 -2.64 -10.03
C ASP A 536 -27.23 -1.74 -10.75
N LYS A 537 -27.63 -1.16 -11.89
CA LYS A 537 -26.82 -0.21 -12.65
C LYS A 537 -26.67 1.12 -11.90
N ALA A 538 -27.75 1.60 -11.28
CA ALA A 538 -27.76 2.84 -10.51
C ALA A 538 -26.79 2.79 -9.31
N PHE A 539 -26.89 1.75 -8.46
CA PHE A 539 -26.01 1.64 -7.29
C PHE A 539 -24.55 1.36 -7.66
N ALA A 540 -24.31 0.54 -8.69
CA ALA A 540 -22.94 0.26 -9.14
C ALA A 540 -22.25 1.51 -9.71
N SER A 541 -22.97 2.30 -10.52
CA SER A 541 -22.43 3.56 -11.05
C SER A 541 -22.18 4.60 -9.95
N LEU A 542 -23.08 4.71 -8.97
CA LEU A 542 -22.86 5.58 -7.81
C LEU A 542 -21.59 5.20 -7.05
N ALA A 543 -21.37 3.91 -6.79
CA ALA A 543 -20.15 3.41 -6.16
C ALA A 543 -18.90 3.70 -6.99
N LEU A 544 -18.97 3.55 -8.33
CA LEU A 544 -17.87 3.89 -9.24
C LEU A 544 -17.54 5.38 -9.23
N PHE A 545 -18.56 6.25 -9.23
CA PHE A 545 -18.35 7.69 -9.10
C PHE A 545 -17.56 7.99 -7.83
N HIS A 546 -17.98 7.48 -6.65
CA HIS A 546 -17.25 7.68 -5.40
C HIS A 546 -15.78 7.22 -5.44
N ILE A 547 -15.50 6.10 -6.12
CA ILE A 547 -14.12 5.61 -6.30
C ILE A 547 -13.30 6.57 -7.18
N LEU A 548 -13.91 7.19 -8.20
CA LEU A 548 -13.22 8.08 -9.15
C LEU A 548 -12.98 9.50 -8.62
N VAL A 549 -13.80 9.99 -7.70
CA VAL A 549 -13.66 11.33 -7.10
C VAL A 549 -12.30 11.52 -6.44
N THR A 550 -11.86 10.52 -5.68
CA THR A 550 -10.64 10.63 -4.86
C THR A 550 -9.39 10.83 -5.74
N PRO A 551 -9.13 10.00 -6.77
CA PRO A 551 -8.03 10.22 -7.72
C PRO A 551 -8.06 11.58 -8.41
N LEU A 552 -9.23 12.04 -8.88
CA LEU A 552 -9.36 13.29 -9.61
C LEU A 552 -8.91 14.50 -8.79
N PHE A 553 -9.28 14.52 -7.50
CA PHE A 553 -8.87 15.59 -6.59
C PHE A 553 -7.38 15.51 -6.23
N LEU A 554 -6.88 14.31 -5.94
CA LEU A 554 -5.48 14.13 -5.53
C LEU A 554 -4.50 14.34 -6.69
N LEU A 555 -4.89 14.07 -7.93
CA LEU A 555 -4.02 14.17 -9.10
C LEU A 555 -3.36 15.56 -9.23
N SER A 556 -4.12 16.63 -8.98
CA SER A 556 -3.59 18.01 -8.98
C SER A 556 -2.45 18.19 -7.96
N THR A 557 -2.59 17.60 -6.78
CA THR A 557 -1.55 17.63 -5.74
C THR A 557 -0.32 16.82 -6.18
N VAL A 558 -0.53 15.65 -6.78
CA VAL A 558 0.57 14.80 -7.30
C VAL A 558 1.38 15.55 -8.36
N VAL A 559 0.71 16.19 -9.33
CA VAL A 559 1.38 16.99 -10.38
C VAL A 559 2.17 18.14 -9.77
N ARG A 560 1.62 18.85 -8.78
CA ARG A 560 2.34 19.94 -8.09
C ARG A 560 3.61 19.45 -7.41
N PHE A 561 3.57 18.30 -6.73
CA PHE A 561 4.77 17.73 -6.09
C PHE A 561 5.76 17.17 -7.11
N ALA A 562 5.30 16.67 -8.25
CA ALA A 562 6.17 16.25 -9.35
C ALA A 562 6.96 17.44 -9.93
N VAL A 563 6.28 18.55 -10.23
CA VAL A 563 6.94 19.78 -10.72
C VAL A 563 7.93 20.32 -9.69
N LYS A 564 7.54 20.37 -8.41
CA LYS A 564 8.44 20.77 -7.32
C LYS A 564 9.69 19.89 -7.24
N ALA A 565 9.52 18.57 -7.32
CA ALA A 565 10.66 17.65 -7.28
C ALA A 565 11.62 17.84 -8.45
N LEU A 566 11.14 18.15 -9.66
CA LEU A 566 12.00 18.46 -10.80
C LEU A 566 12.91 19.65 -10.51
N VAL A 567 12.34 20.73 -9.96
CA VAL A 567 13.10 21.93 -9.56
C VAL A 567 14.04 21.65 -8.39
N SER A 568 13.59 20.90 -7.38
CA SER A 568 14.42 20.51 -6.23
C SER A 568 15.65 19.72 -6.66
N VAL A 569 15.50 18.79 -7.62
CA VAL A 569 16.64 18.01 -8.13
C VAL A 569 17.58 18.86 -8.97
N GLN A 570 17.10 19.84 -9.74
CA GLN A 570 17.97 20.79 -10.45
C GLN A 570 18.87 21.56 -9.47
N LYS A 571 18.27 22.17 -8.44
CA LYS A 571 19.03 22.89 -7.40
C LYS A 571 20.02 21.99 -6.66
N LEU A 572 19.61 20.76 -6.36
CA LEU A 572 20.51 19.78 -5.73
C LEU A 572 21.65 19.39 -6.67
N SER A 573 21.41 19.31 -7.98
CA SER A 573 22.42 19.04 -8.99
C SER A 573 23.45 20.15 -9.08
N GLU A 574 23.01 21.39 -9.16
CA GLU A 574 23.89 22.57 -9.11
C GLU A 574 24.75 22.58 -7.83
N PHE A 575 24.12 22.29 -6.67
CA PHE A 575 24.85 22.21 -5.39
C PHE A 575 25.88 21.07 -5.33
N LEU A 576 25.58 19.88 -5.85
CA LEU A 576 26.54 18.78 -5.82
C LEU A 576 27.68 18.96 -6.82
N GLN A 577 27.50 19.79 -7.85
CA GLN A 577 28.50 20.05 -8.90
C GLN A 577 29.42 21.23 -8.59
N SER A 578 29.11 22.05 -7.58
CA SER A 578 29.97 23.16 -7.16
C SER A 578 31.38 22.69 -6.80
N ASP A 579 32.38 23.54 -7.02
CA ASP A 579 33.79 23.21 -6.77
C ASP A 579 34.07 22.76 -5.33
N GLU A 580 34.86 21.69 -5.23
CA GLU A 580 35.38 21.15 -3.98
C GLU A 580 36.78 21.70 -3.73
N ILE A 581 37.19 21.74 -2.47
CA ILE A 581 38.58 21.95 -2.09
C ILE A 581 39.37 20.81 -2.73
N GLY A 582 40.41 21.12 -3.51
CA GLY A 582 41.29 20.09 -4.06
C GLY A 582 41.88 19.26 -2.93
N ASP A 583 42.02 17.95 -3.12
CA ASP A 583 42.86 17.16 -2.23
C ASP A 583 44.28 17.72 -2.38
N ASP A 584 44.81 18.37 -1.34
CA ASP A 584 46.20 18.83 -1.30
C ASP A 584 47.11 17.60 -1.48
N SER A 585 47.48 17.32 -2.72
CA SER A 585 48.60 16.46 -3.04
C SER A 585 49.88 17.22 -2.67
N TRP A 586 50.36 16.98 -1.45
CA TRP A 586 51.71 17.33 -1.04
C TRP A 586 52.75 16.49 -1.76
#